data_AF-A0AAD5MU03-F1
#
_entry.id   AF-A0AAD5MU03-F1
#
_cell.length_a   1.000
_cell.length_b   1.000
_cell.length_c   1.000
_cell.angle_alpha   90.00
_cell.angle_beta   90.00
_cell.angle_gamma   90.00
#
_symmetry.space_group_name_H-M   'P 1'
#
loop_
_entity.id
_entity.type
_entity.pdbx_description
1 polymer ?
#
loop_
_entity_poly.entity_id
_entity_poly.type
_entity_poly.pdbx_seq_one_letter_code
_entity_poly.pdbx_strand_id
1 'polypeptide(L)'
;MRGFVAFQGRSKGGVTAWMERSNSVSGLYEKLGSREWKWIDTEWRVIDTDKYEDGWTYSENIDGFYSTGKPKKATARRRIWQRRARFECRGPWLAVEAPPLRYIEVQKIVCDRILVWAVTMNGEVLIRQGVTAAHPQGTTWKHVICDYKVEEISISSPTCVWATTAEGRLLRRECSDQTDIECVAWSEVVYSPLSRVYSFSASRNIVVLLPANDPQLKVIDIKRGKLSQCFTLPKATYVTIDGEDQAYCCDGTRIVKLENSIANTEQNGVLKFQISESDFLLVHEKNQSVVFASAVFAPADIAPTRYETRAPPAMLKSNHHHERQS
;
A
#
# COMPACT_ATOMS: atom_id res chain seq x y z
N MET A 1 -5.12 6.88 -2.60
CA MET A 1 -5.03 8.28 -2.15
C MET A 1 -5.86 8.42 -0.88
N ARG A 2 -5.23 8.91 0.19
CA ARG A 2 -5.73 8.84 1.58
C ARG A 2 -5.65 10.21 2.24
N GLY A 3 -6.75 10.96 2.30
CA GLY A 3 -6.73 12.26 2.97
C GLY A 3 -7.98 12.54 3.77
N PHE A 4 -7.76 12.96 5.01
CA PHE A 4 -8.72 13.66 5.84
C PHE A 4 -8.76 15.12 5.44
N VAL A 5 -9.79 15.83 5.85
CA VAL A 5 -10.19 17.04 5.16
C VAL A 5 -10.60 18.02 6.26
N ALA A 6 -9.86 19.10 6.49
CA ALA A 6 -10.37 20.20 7.31
C ALA A 6 -10.19 21.54 6.58
N PHE A 7 -11.25 22.35 6.68
CA PHE A 7 -11.51 23.66 6.07
C PHE A 7 -10.29 24.60 6.02
N GLN A 8 -10.15 25.38 4.94
CA GLN A 8 -9.12 26.41 4.77
C GLN A 8 -9.63 27.80 5.21
N GLY A 9 -9.00 28.41 6.22
CA GLY A 9 -9.23 29.79 6.66
C GLY A 9 -8.33 30.24 7.83
N ARG A 10 -8.27 31.54 8.14
CA ARG A 10 -7.66 31.99 9.41
C ARG A 10 -8.72 31.87 10.51
N SER A 11 -8.56 30.92 11.43
CA SER A 11 -9.28 30.99 12.71
C SER A 11 -8.54 31.96 13.65
N LYS A 12 -9.21 32.49 14.68
CA LYS A 12 -8.55 33.37 15.67
C LYS A 12 -7.36 32.63 16.30
N GLY A 13 -6.15 32.95 15.84
CA GLY A 13 -4.89 32.47 16.41
C GLY A 13 -4.35 31.13 15.89
N GLY A 14 -4.80 30.61 14.75
CA GLY A 14 -4.35 29.29 14.26
C GLY A 14 -4.18 29.16 12.74
N VAL A 15 -3.50 28.09 12.34
CA VAL A 15 -3.34 27.63 10.95
C VAL A 15 -4.35 26.51 10.69
N THR A 16 -4.96 26.51 9.52
CA THR A 16 -5.82 25.42 9.06
C THR A 16 -5.35 24.96 7.67
N ALA A 17 -5.33 23.66 7.42
CA ALA A 17 -5.00 23.11 6.13
C ALA A 17 -5.80 21.81 5.89
N TRP A 18 -6.00 21.49 4.61
CA TRP A 18 -6.38 20.15 4.20
C TRP A 18 -5.14 19.25 4.31
N MET A 19 -5.29 18.01 4.80
CA MET A 19 -4.16 17.13 5.09
C MET A 19 -4.34 15.76 4.44
N GLU A 20 -3.44 15.40 3.53
CA GLU A 20 -3.27 14.01 3.09
C GLU A 20 -2.17 13.37 3.94
N ARG A 21 -2.55 12.46 4.87
CA ARG A 21 -1.64 11.92 5.89
C ARG A 21 -1.01 13.08 6.70
N SER A 22 0.31 13.23 6.64
CA SER A 22 1.08 14.31 7.29
C SER A 22 1.38 15.49 6.38
N ASN A 23 0.91 15.48 5.12
CA ASN A 23 1.21 16.52 4.13
C ASN A 23 0.02 17.46 3.94
N SER A 24 0.27 18.77 3.94
CA SER A 24 -0.76 19.75 3.58
C SER A 24 -1.07 19.70 2.08
N VAL A 25 -2.35 19.76 1.72
CA VAL A 25 -2.82 19.76 0.33
C VAL A 25 -3.68 20.99 0.02
N SER A 26 -3.70 21.39 -1.25
CA SER A 26 -4.39 22.59 -1.73
C SER A 26 -5.86 22.31 -2.06
N GLY A 27 -6.62 21.79 -1.10
CA GLY A 27 -8.05 21.52 -1.28
C GLY A 27 -8.43 20.04 -1.34
N LEU A 28 -9.72 19.83 -1.58
CA LEU A 28 -10.30 18.52 -1.82
C LEU A 28 -10.00 18.05 -3.25
N TYR A 29 -9.60 16.79 -3.41
CA TYR A 29 -9.37 16.22 -4.74
C TYR A 29 -10.68 16.17 -5.54
N GLU A 30 -10.71 16.88 -6.65
CA GLU A 30 -11.77 16.76 -7.66
C GLU A 30 -11.41 15.76 -8.74
N LYS A 31 -10.10 15.63 -9.04
CA LYS A 31 -9.56 14.75 -10.08
C LYS A 31 -8.91 13.52 -9.47
N LEU A 32 -9.21 12.36 -10.04
CA LEU A 32 -8.60 11.08 -9.67
C LEU A 32 -7.29 10.86 -10.42
N GLY A 33 -6.46 9.95 -9.90
CA GLY A 33 -5.10 9.73 -10.40
C GLY A 33 -5.02 9.10 -11.79
N SER A 34 -6.13 8.58 -12.29
CA SER A 34 -6.25 8.07 -13.66
C SER A 34 -7.72 8.03 -14.09
N ARG A 35 -7.98 7.70 -15.36
CA ARG A 35 -9.34 7.65 -15.94
C ARG A 35 -10.12 6.42 -15.51
N GLU A 36 -9.40 5.39 -15.08
CA GLU A 36 -9.92 4.12 -14.58
C GLU A 36 -10.51 4.28 -13.18
N TRP A 37 -10.01 5.24 -12.39
CA TRP A 37 -10.63 5.58 -11.12
C TRP A 37 -11.90 6.39 -11.33
N LYS A 38 -12.97 6.01 -10.64
CA LYS A 38 -14.25 6.73 -10.61
C LYS A 38 -14.72 6.95 -9.20
N TRP A 39 -15.28 8.13 -8.93
CA TRP A 39 -15.95 8.38 -7.66
C TRP A 39 -17.22 7.54 -7.58
N ILE A 40 -17.37 6.79 -6.49
CA ILE A 40 -18.60 6.07 -6.14
C ILE A 40 -19.55 7.03 -5.44
N ASP A 41 -19.02 7.87 -4.55
CA ASP A 41 -19.81 8.86 -3.84
C ASP A 41 -19.84 10.18 -4.62
N THR A 42 -21.02 10.79 -4.68
CA THR A 42 -21.24 12.10 -5.31
C THR A 42 -20.54 13.23 -4.58
N GLU A 43 -20.39 13.12 -3.26
CA GLU A 43 -19.94 14.20 -2.39
C GLU A 43 -18.92 13.69 -1.37
N TRP A 44 -18.09 14.60 -0.86
CA TRP A 44 -17.30 14.34 0.33
C TRP A 44 -18.20 14.36 1.56
N ARG A 45 -18.04 13.38 2.45
CA ARG A 45 -18.78 13.32 3.72
C ARG A 45 -17.83 13.33 4.90
N VAL A 46 -18.25 13.95 5.99
CA VAL A 46 -17.58 13.83 7.29
C VAL A 46 -17.85 12.43 7.85
N ILE A 47 -16.81 11.75 8.35
CA ILE A 47 -16.99 10.49 9.09
C ILE A 47 -17.13 10.81 10.59
N ASP A 48 -17.79 9.94 11.33
CA ASP A 48 -17.95 10.03 12.78
C ASP A 48 -18.77 11.25 13.23
N THR A 49 -19.69 11.73 12.40
CA THR A 49 -20.63 12.82 12.75
C THR A 49 -21.50 12.46 13.95
N ASP A 50 -21.70 11.17 14.20
CA ASP A 50 -22.37 10.61 15.38
C ASP A 50 -21.53 10.67 16.67
N LYS A 51 -20.23 10.97 16.56
CA LYS A 51 -19.31 11.12 17.69
C LYS A 51 -19.22 12.58 18.17
N TYR A 52 -18.33 12.80 19.15
CA TYR A 52 -18.12 14.09 19.83
C TYR A 52 -17.99 15.27 18.86
N GLU A 53 -18.79 16.31 19.12
CA GLU A 53 -18.82 17.56 18.33
C GLU A 53 -18.84 17.34 16.80
N ASP A 54 -19.71 16.45 16.31
CA ASP A 54 -19.89 16.25 14.86
C ASP A 54 -18.58 15.81 14.18
N GLY A 55 -17.90 14.84 14.79
CA GLY A 55 -16.68 14.23 14.26
C GLY A 55 -15.38 15.01 14.50
N TRP A 56 -15.38 16.00 15.40
CA TRP A 56 -14.13 16.64 15.83
C TRP A 56 -13.33 15.74 16.77
N THR A 57 -12.03 15.66 16.51
CA THR A 57 -11.05 15.03 17.39
C THR A 57 -9.95 16.04 17.73
N TYR A 58 -9.30 15.86 18.88
CA TYR A 58 -8.40 16.86 19.47
C TYR A 58 -7.05 16.24 19.84
N SER A 59 -5.98 17.03 19.75
CA SER A 59 -4.64 16.64 20.20
C SER A 59 -3.88 17.82 20.82
N GLU A 60 -2.91 17.51 21.67
CA GLU A 60 -1.95 18.49 22.21
C GLU A 60 -0.80 18.80 21.24
N ASN A 61 -0.64 17.98 20.18
CA ASN A 61 0.36 18.14 19.14
C ASN A 61 -0.30 17.97 17.76
N ILE A 62 0.09 18.78 16.77
CA ILE A 62 -0.43 18.70 15.40
C ILE A 62 -0.16 17.33 14.75
N ASP A 63 0.99 16.73 15.06
CA ASP A 63 1.41 15.39 14.60
C ASP A 63 1.12 14.30 15.65
N GLY A 64 0.35 14.64 16.69
CA GLY A 64 0.03 13.74 17.80
C GLY A 64 -1.15 12.82 17.53
N PHE A 65 -1.46 11.99 18.53
CA PHE A 65 -2.67 11.19 18.56
C PHE A 65 -3.89 12.08 18.79
N TYR A 66 -4.97 11.90 18.02
CA TYR A 66 -6.20 12.66 18.18
C TYR A 66 -7.30 11.76 18.74
N SER A 67 -7.94 12.22 19.81
CA SER A 67 -9.04 11.49 20.47
C SER A 67 -10.32 12.32 20.50
N THR A 68 -11.42 11.65 20.80
CA THR A 68 -12.67 12.33 21.17
C THR A 68 -12.55 12.96 22.55
N GLY A 69 -13.30 14.05 22.78
CA GLY A 69 -13.21 14.84 24.00
C GLY A 69 -12.04 15.84 23.95
N LYS A 70 -12.30 17.10 24.31
CA LYS A 70 -11.32 18.18 24.25
C LYS A 70 -10.38 18.15 25.47
N PRO A 71 -9.10 17.76 25.34
CA PRO A 71 -8.15 17.88 26.44
C PRO A 71 -7.95 19.35 26.81
N LYS A 72 -7.63 19.61 28.08
CA LYS A 72 -7.46 20.99 28.61
C LYS A 72 -6.39 21.78 27.85
N LYS A 73 -5.38 21.10 27.29
CA LYS A 73 -4.27 21.68 26.52
C LYS A 73 -4.35 21.38 25.02
N ALA A 74 -5.53 21.11 24.47
CA ALA A 74 -5.69 20.87 23.03
C ALA A 74 -5.17 22.07 22.21
N THR A 75 -4.13 21.83 21.40
CA THR A 75 -3.55 22.84 20.50
C THR A 75 -3.96 22.58 19.05
N ALA A 76 -4.36 21.34 18.74
CA ALA A 76 -4.80 20.93 17.43
C ALA A 76 -6.16 20.23 17.50
N ARG A 77 -6.94 20.37 16.43
CA ARG A 77 -8.17 19.61 16.22
C ARG A 77 -8.26 19.22 14.75
N ARG A 78 -8.88 18.08 14.46
CA ARG A 78 -9.11 17.62 13.10
C ARG A 78 -10.48 16.98 12.96
N ARG A 79 -10.97 16.98 11.72
CA ARG A 79 -12.17 16.30 11.31
C ARG A 79 -11.84 15.46 10.09
N ILE A 80 -12.49 14.33 9.98
CA ILE A 80 -12.22 13.33 8.97
C ILE A 80 -13.25 13.47 7.87
N TRP A 81 -12.82 13.61 6.61
CA TRP A 81 -13.74 13.42 5.49
C TRP A 81 -13.29 12.31 4.59
N GLN A 82 -14.26 11.70 3.96
CA GLN A 82 -14.09 10.57 3.08
C GLN A 82 -14.96 10.79 1.85
N ARG A 83 -14.41 10.38 0.71
CA ARG A 83 -15.15 10.16 -0.52
C ARG A 83 -14.66 8.88 -1.14
N ARG A 84 -15.58 8.00 -1.52
CA ARG A 84 -15.22 6.68 -2.01
C ARG A 84 -14.98 6.69 -3.50
N ALA A 85 -13.89 6.05 -3.95
CA ALA A 85 -13.59 5.82 -5.36
C ALA A 85 -13.37 4.33 -5.64
N ARG A 86 -13.72 3.90 -6.86
CA ARG A 86 -13.52 2.56 -7.40
C ARG A 86 -12.53 2.62 -8.55
N PHE A 87 -11.62 1.67 -8.62
CA PHE A 87 -10.85 1.42 -9.84
C PHE A 87 -11.64 0.51 -10.77
N GLU A 88 -11.88 0.98 -11.98
CA GLU A 88 -12.51 0.25 -13.08
C GLU A 88 -11.55 0.20 -14.26
N CYS A 89 -10.79 -0.89 -14.38
CA CYS A 89 -10.11 -1.21 -15.62
C CYS A 89 -11.06 -2.02 -16.50
N ARG A 90 -11.46 -1.46 -17.64
CA ARG A 90 -12.14 -2.19 -18.71
C ARG A 90 -11.05 -2.63 -19.68
N GLY A 91 -11.09 -3.91 -20.05
CA GLY A 91 -10.05 -4.57 -20.85
C GLY A 91 -9.77 -3.92 -22.21
N PRO A 92 -8.90 -4.54 -23.02
CA PRO A 92 -8.87 -6.00 -23.18
C PRO A 92 -8.00 -6.71 -22.14
N TRP A 93 -8.59 -7.72 -21.49
CA TRP A 93 -7.85 -8.66 -20.66
C TRP A 93 -7.30 -9.78 -21.55
N LEU A 94 -6.01 -10.06 -21.43
CA LEU A 94 -5.38 -11.18 -22.12
C LEU A 94 -5.28 -12.36 -21.14
N ALA A 95 -5.89 -13.48 -21.51
CA ALA A 95 -5.72 -14.72 -20.76
C ALA A 95 -4.28 -15.22 -20.90
N VAL A 96 -3.61 -15.44 -19.76
CA VAL A 96 -2.30 -16.08 -19.72
C VAL A 96 -2.51 -17.52 -19.28
N GLU A 97 -2.11 -18.48 -20.12
CA GLU A 97 -2.18 -19.89 -19.77
C GLU A 97 -1.36 -20.17 -18.52
N ALA A 98 -1.96 -20.90 -17.57
CA ALA A 98 -1.32 -21.32 -16.34
C ALA A 98 -1.94 -22.65 -15.87
N PRO A 99 -1.17 -23.51 -15.18
CA PRO A 99 -1.76 -24.61 -14.42
C PRO A 99 -2.70 -24.06 -13.32
N PRO A 100 -3.53 -24.90 -12.67
CA PRO A 100 -4.40 -24.45 -11.58
C PRO A 100 -3.61 -23.75 -10.45
N LEU A 101 -3.84 -22.44 -10.30
CA LEU A 101 -3.14 -21.59 -9.32
C LEU A 101 -4.04 -21.30 -8.11
N ARG A 102 -3.49 -21.43 -6.90
CA ARG A 102 -4.16 -21.01 -5.67
C ARG A 102 -3.82 -19.57 -5.27
N TYR A 103 -2.65 -19.09 -5.68
CA TYR A 103 -2.12 -17.80 -5.27
C TYR A 103 -1.23 -17.19 -6.36
N ILE A 104 -1.25 -15.87 -6.49
CA ILE A 104 -0.40 -15.10 -7.41
C ILE A 104 0.02 -13.80 -6.71
N GLU A 105 1.30 -13.45 -6.82
CA GLU A 105 1.85 -12.19 -6.34
C GLU A 105 2.59 -11.50 -7.48
N VAL A 106 2.31 -10.21 -7.65
CA VAL A 106 2.91 -9.34 -8.67
C VAL A 106 3.71 -8.28 -7.96
N GLN A 107 4.93 -8.04 -8.44
CA GLN A 107 5.81 -7.00 -7.93
C GLN A 107 5.14 -5.63 -8.05
N LYS A 108 5.09 -4.90 -6.94
CA LYS A 108 4.46 -3.56 -6.84
C LYS A 108 5.44 -2.42 -7.12
N ILE A 109 6.75 -2.72 -7.06
CA ILE A 109 7.82 -1.76 -7.35
C ILE A 109 8.06 -1.76 -8.86
N VAL A 110 8.08 -0.56 -9.45
CA VAL A 110 8.32 -0.40 -10.89
C VAL A 110 9.78 -0.70 -11.21
N CYS A 111 10.00 -1.69 -12.07
CA CYS A 111 11.30 -2.06 -12.62
C CYS A 111 11.11 -2.56 -14.07
N ASP A 112 12.18 -2.62 -14.85
CA ASP A 112 12.14 -3.09 -16.24
C ASP A 112 11.63 -4.55 -16.32
N ARG A 113 12.16 -5.42 -15.46
CA ARG A 113 11.66 -6.77 -15.23
C ARG A 113 10.71 -6.76 -14.04
N ILE A 114 9.49 -7.21 -14.28
CA ILE A 114 8.44 -7.31 -13.26
C ILE A 114 8.39 -8.77 -12.78
N LEU A 115 8.58 -9.01 -11.48
CA LEU A 115 8.43 -10.35 -10.94
C LEU A 115 6.94 -10.70 -10.78
N VAL A 116 6.57 -11.86 -11.31
CA VAL A 116 5.26 -12.48 -11.07
C VAL A 116 5.49 -13.89 -10.60
N TRP A 117 5.07 -14.16 -9.38
CA TRP A 117 5.20 -15.45 -8.72
C TRP A 117 3.80 -16.05 -8.53
N ALA A 118 3.71 -17.37 -8.61
CA ALA A 118 2.48 -18.08 -8.39
C ALA A 118 2.71 -19.36 -7.58
N VAL A 119 1.65 -19.82 -6.94
CA VAL A 119 1.61 -21.07 -6.21
C VAL A 119 0.51 -21.94 -6.82
N THR A 120 0.83 -23.18 -7.16
CA THR A 120 -0.15 -24.14 -7.70
C THR A 120 -1.07 -24.65 -6.59
N MET A 121 -2.17 -25.32 -6.95
CA MET A 121 -3.05 -25.98 -5.97
C MET A 121 -2.31 -26.99 -5.07
N ASN A 122 -1.20 -27.57 -5.56
CA ASN A 122 -0.39 -28.54 -4.83
C ASN A 122 0.70 -27.90 -3.95
N GLY A 123 0.85 -26.57 -3.99
CA GLY A 123 1.87 -25.83 -3.23
C GLY A 123 3.21 -25.70 -3.94
N GLU A 124 3.29 -25.99 -5.24
CA GLU A 124 4.50 -25.79 -6.04
C GLU A 124 4.65 -24.32 -6.43
N VAL A 125 5.89 -23.86 -6.56
CA VAL A 125 6.20 -22.46 -6.85
C VAL A 125 6.53 -22.28 -8.32
N LEU A 126 5.89 -21.31 -8.95
CA LEU A 126 6.14 -20.91 -10.33
C LEU A 126 6.57 -19.44 -10.39
N ILE A 127 7.45 -19.12 -11.34
CA ILE A 127 7.77 -17.75 -11.72
C ILE A 127 7.43 -17.54 -13.20
N ARG A 128 6.75 -16.44 -13.53
CA ARG A 128 6.50 -16.04 -14.92
C ARG A 128 7.72 -15.33 -15.47
N GLN A 129 8.27 -15.82 -16.57
CA GLN A 129 9.41 -15.21 -17.25
C GLN A 129 8.97 -14.18 -18.29
N GLY A 130 9.87 -13.27 -18.66
CA GLY A 130 9.65 -12.29 -19.73
C GLY A 130 8.64 -11.17 -19.43
N VAL A 131 8.16 -11.06 -18.19
CA VAL A 131 7.20 -10.01 -17.82
C VAL A 131 7.91 -8.67 -17.73
N THR A 132 7.46 -7.72 -18.56
CA THR A 132 7.94 -6.34 -18.60
C THR A 132 6.76 -5.39 -18.81
N ALA A 133 6.96 -4.09 -18.67
CA ALA A 133 5.92 -3.10 -18.97
C ALA A 133 5.44 -3.17 -20.44
N ALA A 134 6.32 -3.51 -21.38
CA ALA A 134 6.00 -3.67 -22.80
C ALA A 134 5.43 -5.06 -23.15
N HIS A 135 5.63 -6.05 -22.27
CA HIS A 135 5.20 -7.43 -22.47
C HIS A 135 4.60 -8.00 -21.16
N PRO A 136 3.43 -7.48 -20.71
CA PRO A 136 2.86 -7.79 -19.40
C PRO A 136 2.39 -9.24 -19.26
N GLN A 137 2.13 -9.94 -20.37
CA GLN A 137 1.77 -11.36 -20.36
C GLN A 137 2.93 -12.29 -20.05
N GLY A 138 4.19 -11.84 -20.19
CA GLY A 138 5.36 -12.70 -20.12
C GLY A 138 5.36 -13.82 -21.16
N THR A 139 6.32 -14.73 -21.06
CA THR A 139 6.57 -15.79 -22.04
C THR A 139 6.18 -17.18 -21.54
N THR A 140 6.78 -17.64 -20.43
CA THR A 140 6.57 -18.99 -19.90
C THR A 140 6.52 -19.02 -18.37
N TRP A 141 5.90 -20.06 -17.80
CA TRP A 141 5.99 -20.38 -16.38
C TRP A 141 7.17 -21.32 -16.16
N LYS A 142 8.05 -20.97 -15.21
CA LYS A 142 9.18 -21.80 -14.81
C LYS A 142 8.94 -22.32 -13.39
N HIS A 143 9.14 -23.62 -13.18
CA HIS A 143 9.10 -24.21 -11.85
C HIS A 143 10.30 -23.78 -11.02
N VAL A 144 10.04 -23.37 -9.78
CA VAL A 144 11.05 -22.96 -8.82
C VAL A 144 11.08 -23.97 -7.69
N ILE A 145 12.24 -24.63 -7.51
CA ILE A 145 12.42 -25.67 -6.51
C ILE A 145 12.22 -25.10 -5.10
N CYS A 146 11.42 -25.79 -4.31
CA CYS A 146 11.18 -25.57 -2.89
C CYS A 146 10.89 -26.91 -2.25
N ASP A 147 11.58 -27.24 -1.15
CA ASP A 147 11.39 -28.51 -0.44
C ASP A 147 10.09 -28.56 0.37
N TYR A 148 9.41 -27.41 0.48
CA TYR A 148 8.16 -27.25 1.22
C TYR A 148 7.01 -26.87 0.29
N LYS A 149 5.79 -27.29 0.66
CA LYS A 149 4.56 -26.80 0.03
C LYS A 149 4.29 -25.36 0.45
N VAL A 150 4.37 -24.44 -0.51
CA VAL A 150 4.13 -23.01 -0.28
C VAL A 150 2.62 -22.74 -0.27
N GLU A 151 2.16 -21.83 0.60
CA GLU A 151 0.77 -21.33 0.58
C GLU A 151 0.67 -19.95 -0.08
N GLU A 152 1.57 -19.02 0.28
CA GLU A 152 1.52 -17.65 -0.21
C GLU A 152 2.95 -17.05 -0.39
N ILE A 153 3.09 -16.05 -1.27
CA ILE A 153 4.37 -15.40 -1.65
C ILE A 153 4.26 -13.87 -1.52
N SER A 154 5.30 -13.21 -0.99
CA SER A 154 5.35 -11.75 -0.86
C SER A 154 6.65 -11.21 -1.46
N ILE A 155 6.53 -10.32 -2.45
CA ILE A 155 7.68 -9.72 -3.13
C ILE A 155 8.03 -8.41 -2.42
N SER A 156 9.11 -8.43 -1.65
CA SER A 156 9.59 -7.24 -0.92
C SER A 156 10.41 -6.30 -1.80
N SER A 157 11.16 -6.86 -2.75
CA SER A 157 11.96 -6.11 -3.73
C SER A 157 12.30 -7.00 -4.93
N PRO A 158 12.84 -6.46 -6.02
CA PRO A 158 13.32 -7.25 -7.16
C PRO A 158 14.34 -8.33 -6.79
N THR A 159 15.01 -8.20 -5.64
CA THR A 159 16.06 -9.12 -5.19
C THR A 159 15.71 -9.85 -3.90
N CYS A 160 14.48 -9.72 -3.37
CA CYS A 160 14.10 -10.37 -2.12
C CYS A 160 12.62 -10.77 -2.13
N VAL A 161 12.36 -12.07 -2.02
CA VAL A 161 11.03 -12.69 -2.02
C VAL A 161 10.86 -13.54 -0.77
N TRP A 162 9.67 -13.49 -0.19
CA TRP A 162 9.28 -14.23 1.01
C TRP A 162 8.17 -15.22 0.68
N ALA A 163 8.11 -16.31 1.44
CA ALA A 163 7.04 -17.29 1.30
C ALA A 163 6.65 -17.88 2.65
N THR A 164 5.37 -18.24 2.78
CA THR A 164 4.87 -19.06 3.89
C THR A 164 4.53 -20.46 3.39
N THR A 165 4.73 -21.46 4.23
CA THR A 165 4.44 -22.86 3.89
C THR A 165 3.18 -23.37 4.60
N ALA A 166 2.62 -24.48 4.11
CA ALA A 166 1.47 -25.13 4.75
C ALA A 166 1.77 -25.62 6.18
N GLU A 167 3.05 -25.81 6.50
CA GLU A 167 3.55 -26.17 7.83
C GLU A 167 3.79 -24.94 8.73
N GLY A 168 3.51 -23.73 8.24
CA GLY A 168 3.72 -22.49 9.00
C GLY A 168 5.18 -22.01 9.05
N ARG A 169 6.03 -22.46 8.13
CA ARG A 169 7.41 -21.97 8.02
C ARG A 169 7.46 -20.66 7.25
N LEU A 170 8.45 -19.83 7.57
CA LEU A 170 8.76 -18.60 6.84
C LEU A 170 10.06 -18.80 6.06
N LEU A 171 9.98 -18.66 4.75
CA LEU A 171 11.10 -18.79 3.83
C LEU A 171 11.46 -17.43 3.23
N ARG A 172 12.75 -17.24 2.97
CA ARG A 172 13.31 -16.05 2.32
C ARG A 172 14.21 -16.47 1.17
N ARG A 173 14.08 -15.79 0.04
CA ARG A 173 14.93 -15.94 -1.14
C ARG A 173 15.49 -14.57 -1.49
N GLU A 174 16.80 -14.40 -1.40
CA GLU A 174 17.47 -13.11 -1.62
C GLU A 174 18.73 -13.28 -2.46
N CYS A 175 18.96 -12.34 -3.37
CA CYS A 175 20.13 -12.30 -4.26
C CYS A 175 20.72 -10.88 -4.33
N SER A 176 21.91 -10.74 -4.92
CA SER A 176 22.52 -9.43 -5.21
C SER A 176 21.94 -8.78 -6.47
N ASP A 177 21.59 -9.60 -7.47
CA ASP A 177 21.08 -9.16 -8.77
C ASP A 177 19.74 -9.84 -9.08
N GLN A 178 18.76 -9.08 -9.59
CA GLN A 178 17.42 -9.59 -9.90
C GLN A 178 17.46 -10.76 -10.89
N THR A 179 18.46 -10.80 -11.78
CA THR A 179 18.60 -11.89 -12.76
C THR A 179 18.77 -13.26 -12.11
N ASP A 180 19.36 -13.31 -10.90
CA ASP A 180 19.62 -14.54 -10.15
C ASP A 180 18.45 -15.00 -9.28
N ILE A 181 17.39 -14.19 -9.12
CA ILE A 181 16.31 -14.49 -8.16
C ILE A 181 15.64 -15.84 -8.43
N GLU A 182 15.61 -16.31 -9.68
CA GLU A 182 15.07 -17.61 -10.06
C GLU A 182 15.99 -18.80 -9.75
N CYS A 183 17.27 -18.55 -9.43
CA CYS A 183 18.29 -19.59 -9.24
C CYS A 183 18.75 -19.75 -7.78
N VAL A 184 18.52 -18.76 -6.92
CA VAL A 184 18.97 -18.81 -5.50
C VAL A 184 18.08 -19.74 -4.66
N ALA A 185 18.65 -20.51 -3.73
CA ALA A 185 17.85 -21.37 -2.85
C ALA A 185 16.95 -20.59 -1.86
N TRP A 186 15.87 -21.23 -1.40
CA TRP A 186 15.11 -20.74 -0.24
C TRP A 186 15.90 -20.94 1.04
N SER A 187 15.85 -19.96 1.94
CA SER A 187 16.43 -20.00 3.29
C SER A 187 15.32 -19.91 4.32
N GLU A 188 15.29 -20.81 5.30
CA GLU A 188 14.31 -20.80 6.38
C GLU A 188 14.66 -19.76 7.45
N VAL A 189 13.66 -19.01 7.91
CA VAL A 189 13.80 -18.00 8.98
C VAL A 189 13.36 -18.58 10.31
N VAL A 190 14.35 -18.99 11.11
CA VAL A 190 14.20 -19.86 12.29
C VAL A 190 13.39 -19.26 13.45
N TYR A 191 13.34 -17.93 13.58
CA TYR A 191 12.60 -17.25 14.65
C TYR A 191 11.12 -16.96 14.30
N SER A 192 10.62 -17.50 13.19
CA SER A 192 9.19 -17.41 12.84
C SER A 192 8.34 -18.31 13.74
N PRO A 193 7.14 -17.87 14.17
CA PRO A 193 6.19 -18.75 14.82
C PRO A 193 5.76 -19.81 13.80
N LEU A 194 6.07 -21.09 14.06
CA LEU A 194 5.73 -22.25 13.22
C LEU A 194 4.21 -22.54 13.24
N SER A 195 3.43 -21.58 12.80
CA SER A 195 1.97 -21.59 12.82
C SER A 195 1.44 -21.28 11.44
N ARG A 196 0.37 -21.96 11.03
CA ARG A 196 -0.32 -21.65 9.78
C ARG A 196 -0.67 -20.16 9.72
N VAL A 197 -0.35 -19.52 8.62
CA VAL A 197 -0.51 -18.07 8.43
C VAL A 197 -1.79 -17.80 7.63
N TYR A 198 -2.61 -16.85 8.08
CA TYR A 198 -3.82 -16.41 7.37
C TYR A 198 -3.56 -15.23 6.43
N SER A 199 -2.69 -14.31 6.86
CA SER A 199 -2.26 -13.20 6.01
C SER A 199 -0.84 -12.81 6.38
N PHE A 200 -0.03 -12.55 5.35
CA PHE A 200 1.33 -12.08 5.54
C PHE A 200 1.73 -11.05 4.52
N SER A 201 2.73 -10.27 4.89
CA SER A 201 3.44 -9.40 3.97
C SER A 201 4.82 -9.10 4.53
N ALA A 202 5.79 -8.92 3.64
CA ALA A 202 7.17 -8.75 4.02
C ALA A 202 7.82 -7.62 3.25
N SER A 203 8.60 -6.81 3.97
CA SER A 203 9.58 -5.90 3.42
C SER A 203 10.97 -6.53 3.49
N ARG A 204 12.03 -5.75 3.24
CA ARG A 204 13.41 -6.21 3.45
C ARG A 204 13.72 -6.45 4.93
N ASN A 205 13.13 -5.65 5.82
CA ASN A 205 13.53 -5.57 7.23
C ASN A 205 12.47 -6.11 8.19
N ILE A 206 11.20 -6.12 7.79
CA ILE A 206 10.08 -6.44 8.65
C ILE A 206 9.18 -7.45 7.95
N VAL A 207 8.72 -8.45 8.70
CA VAL A 207 7.64 -9.34 8.25
C VAL A 207 6.46 -9.17 9.20
N VAL A 208 5.29 -8.90 8.64
CA VAL A 208 4.02 -8.86 9.37
C VAL A 208 3.23 -10.13 9.07
N LEU A 209 2.79 -10.80 10.12
CA LEU A 209 2.11 -12.09 10.06
C LEU A 209 0.86 -12.04 10.93
N LEU A 210 -0.27 -12.45 10.35
CA LEU A 210 -1.47 -12.77 11.10
C LEU A 210 -1.68 -14.29 11.04
N PRO A 211 -1.48 -15.03 12.14
CA PRO A 211 -1.71 -16.46 12.17
C PRO A 211 -3.17 -16.82 11.95
N ALA A 212 -3.45 -18.02 11.43
CA ALA A 212 -4.81 -18.49 11.14
C ALA A 212 -5.65 -18.76 12.40
N ASN A 213 -5.00 -19.17 13.49
CA ASN A 213 -5.67 -19.57 14.73
C ASN A 213 -5.44 -18.60 15.89
N ASP A 214 -4.69 -17.52 15.65
CA ASP A 214 -4.32 -16.54 16.68
C ASP A 214 -4.58 -15.13 16.11
N PRO A 215 -5.52 -14.38 16.69
CA PRO A 215 -5.87 -13.06 16.17
C PRO A 215 -4.81 -11.99 16.49
N GLN A 216 -3.73 -12.31 17.21
CA GLN A 216 -2.66 -11.37 17.48
C GLN A 216 -1.77 -11.18 16.25
N LEU A 217 -1.56 -9.91 15.88
CA LEU A 217 -0.57 -9.53 14.88
C LEU A 217 0.84 -9.83 15.40
N LYS A 218 1.60 -10.57 14.61
CA LYS A 218 3.00 -10.90 14.88
C LYS A 218 3.89 -10.13 13.92
N VAL A 219 4.94 -9.55 14.46
CA VAL A 219 5.88 -8.71 13.73
C VAL A 219 7.28 -9.26 13.97
N ILE A 220 7.97 -9.53 12.88
CA ILE A 220 9.32 -10.03 12.90
C ILE A 220 10.25 -8.93 12.41
N ASP A 221 11.12 -8.46 13.30
CA ASP A 221 12.24 -7.58 12.96
C ASP A 221 13.40 -8.46 12.49
N ILE A 222 13.68 -8.43 11.18
CA ILE A 222 14.75 -9.23 10.57
C ILE A 222 16.13 -8.68 10.95
N LYS A 223 16.28 -7.35 11.07
CA LYS A 223 17.57 -6.75 11.47
C LYS A 223 17.96 -7.13 12.89
N ARG A 224 16.98 -7.22 13.79
CA ARG A 224 17.20 -7.58 15.20
C ARG A 224 17.03 -9.08 15.49
N GLY A 225 16.50 -9.85 14.54
CA GLY A 225 16.14 -11.26 14.75
C GLY A 225 15.10 -11.46 15.84
N LYS A 226 14.14 -10.54 15.97
CA LYS A 226 13.17 -10.51 17.08
C LYS A 226 11.73 -10.64 16.61
N LEU A 227 11.00 -11.52 17.27
CA LEU A 227 9.55 -11.64 17.16
C LEU A 227 8.87 -10.78 18.22
N SER A 228 7.85 -10.05 17.80
CA SER A 228 7.07 -9.13 18.62
C SER A 228 5.59 -9.41 18.44
N GLN A 229 4.89 -9.66 19.55
CA GLN A 229 3.42 -9.68 19.55
C GLN A 229 2.91 -8.25 19.72
N CYS A 230 1.98 -7.86 18.85
CA CYS A 230 1.37 -6.54 18.86
C CYS A 230 -0.02 -6.62 19.49
N PHE A 231 -1.04 -6.13 18.80
CA PHE A 231 -2.43 -6.10 19.24
C PHE A 231 -3.26 -7.13 18.47
N THR A 232 -4.46 -7.38 18.99
CA THR A 232 -5.43 -8.29 18.40
C THR A 232 -6.15 -7.62 17.24
N LEU A 233 -6.14 -8.25 16.07
CA LEU A 233 -6.92 -7.86 14.90
C LEU A 233 -8.21 -8.70 14.81
N PRO A 234 -9.31 -8.14 14.26
CA PRO A 234 -10.51 -8.91 13.97
C PRO A 234 -10.21 -10.10 13.05
N LYS A 235 -10.95 -11.21 13.24
CA LYS A 235 -10.92 -12.36 12.35
C LYS A 235 -11.38 -11.91 10.95
N ALA A 236 -10.59 -12.20 9.91
CA ALA A 236 -10.71 -11.68 8.53
C ALA A 236 -10.06 -10.30 8.26
N THR A 237 -8.87 -10.07 8.82
CA THR A 237 -8.04 -8.92 8.47
C THR A 237 -6.85 -9.35 7.61
N TYR A 238 -6.64 -8.69 6.47
CA TYR A 238 -5.42 -8.84 5.67
C TYR A 238 -4.38 -7.81 6.10
N VAL A 239 -3.11 -8.19 6.11
CA VAL A 239 -1.99 -7.30 6.41
C VAL A 239 -1.13 -7.10 5.17
N THR A 240 -0.62 -5.89 4.98
CA THR A 240 0.33 -5.55 3.92
C THR A 240 1.38 -4.60 4.44
N ILE A 241 2.58 -4.62 3.87
CA ILE A 241 3.66 -3.68 4.16
C ILE A 241 4.12 -3.02 2.86
N ASP A 242 4.46 -1.74 2.92
CA ASP A 242 5.03 -1.02 1.78
C ASP A 242 6.57 -1.07 1.76
N GLY A 243 7.17 -0.46 0.73
CA GLY A 243 8.62 -0.40 0.58
C GLY A 243 9.34 0.47 1.63
N GLU A 244 8.60 1.24 2.43
CA GLU A 244 9.10 2.11 3.49
C GLU A 244 8.91 1.50 4.89
N ASP A 245 8.71 0.18 4.96
CA ASP A 245 8.48 -0.57 6.20
C ASP A 245 7.22 -0.10 6.97
N GLN A 246 6.24 0.52 6.29
CA GLN A 246 4.96 0.89 6.88
C GLN A 246 3.94 -0.22 6.68
N ALA A 247 3.36 -0.69 7.78
CA ALA A 247 2.35 -1.74 7.74
C ALA A 247 0.94 -1.17 7.69
N TYR A 248 0.04 -1.93 7.07
CA TYR A 248 -1.37 -1.62 6.94
C TYR A 248 -2.18 -2.88 7.20
N CYS A 249 -3.39 -2.73 7.74
CA CYS A 249 -4.34 -3.81 7.88
C CYS A 249 -5.67 -3.46 7.19
N CYS A 250 -6.35 -4.44 6.61
CA CYS A 250 -7.61 -4.29 5.91
C CYS A 250 -8.63 -5.33 6.37
N ASP A 251 -9.75 -4.90 6.93
CA ASP A 251 -10.86 -5.79 7.37
C ASP A 251 -11.94 -5.98 6.29
N GLY A 252 -11.66 -5.56 5.04
CA GLY A 252 -12.61 -5.54 3.93
C GLY A 252 -13.53 -4.30 3.90
N THR A 253 -13.58 -3.55 5.00
CA THR A 253 -14.35 -2.30 5.13
C THR A 253 -13.47 -1.06 5.22
N ARG A 254 -12.26 -1.22 5.74
CA ARG A 254 -11.32 -0.14 6.00
C ARG A 254 -9.91 -0.68 5.89
N ILE A 255 -9.03 0.11 5.29
CA ILE A 255 -7.59 -0.02 5.39
C ILE A 255 -7.10 0.99 6.41
N VAL A 256 -6.39 0.50 7.42
CA VAL A 256 -5.83 1.28 8.52
C VAL A 256 -4.31 1.20 8.44
N LYS A 257 -3.63 2.33 8.60
CA LYS A 257 -2.18 2.34 8.78
C LYS A 257 -1.85 1.89 10.18
N LEU A 258 -0.79 1.13 10.32
CA LEU A 258 -0.25 0.74 11.60
C LEU A 258 0.94 1.65 11.92
N GLU A 259 0.91 2.28 13.08
CA GLU A 259 2.00 3.13 13.56
C GLU A 259 3.05 2.29 14.26
N ASN A 260 4.31 2.51 13.88
CA ASN A 260 5.46 1.83 14.47
C ASN A 260 5.80 2.53 15.78
N SER A 261 5.71 1.81 16.90
CA SER A 261 6.28 2.24 18.16
C SER A 261 7.44 1.34 18.55
N ILE A 262 8.62 1.93 18.71
CA ILE A 262 9.76 1.23 19.31
C ILE A 262 9.55 1.32 20.83
N ALA A 263 9.06 0.24 21.43
CA ALA A 263 9.01 0.15 22.88
C ALA A 263 10.44 -0.05 23.40
N ASN A 264 11.10 1.03 23.82
CA ASN A 264 12.37 0.99 24.54
C ASN A 264 12.10 0.51 25.97
N THR A 265 11.94 -0.79 26.15
CA THR A 265 12.18 -1.42 27.45
C THR A 265 13.69 -1.66 27.57
N GLU A 266 14.24 -1.29 28.72
CA GLU A 266 15.68 -1.18 28.97
C GLU A 266 16.46 -2.37 28.36
N GLN A 267 17.40 -2.02 27.47
CA GLN A 267 18.34 -2.88 26.74
C GLN A 267 17.85 -3.80 25.61
N ASN A 268 16.57 -3.86 25.24
CA ASN A 268 16.19 -4.80 24.17
C ASN A 268 14.98 -4.40 23.30
N GLY A 269 14.96 -3.16 22.78
CA GLY A 269 13.85 -2.60 21.99
C GLY A 269 13.19 -3.59 21.02
N VAL A 270 11.87 -3.71 21.15
CA VAL A 270 10.99 -4.61 20.41
C VAL A 270 10.13 -3.76 19.47
N LEU A 271 10.06 -4.12 18.18
CA LEU A 271 9.20 -3.40 17.22
C LEU A 271 7.75 -3.77 17.47
N LYS A 272 6.93 -2.79 17.87
CA LYS A 272 5.50 -2.97 18.01
C LYS A 272 4.77 -2.05 17.04
N PHE A 273 3.67 -2.56 16.53
CA PHE A 273 2.71 -1.77 15.77
C PHE A 273 1.49 -1.49 16.63
N GLN A 274 0.86 -0.34 16.42
CA GLN A 274 -0.44 0.00 16.98
C GLN A 274 -1.36 0.50 15.87
N ILE A 275 -2.67 0.33 16.06
CA ILE A 275 -3.66 0.87 15.11
C ILE A 275 -3.54 2.39 15.14
N SER A 276 -3.25 2.98 14.00
CA SER A 276 -3.39 4.42 13.86
C SER A 276 -4.88 4.77 13.84
N GLU A 277 -5.39 5.39 14.91
CA GLU A 277 -6.73 6.01 14.87
C GLU A 277 -6.79 7.21 13.91
N SER A 278 -5.66 7.52 13.27
CA SER A 278 -5.54 8.54 12.25
C SER A 278 -5.69 8.07 10.83
N ASP A 279 -6.10 6.82 10.55
CA ASP A 279 -6.21 6.35 9.16
C ASP A 279 -7.40 5.40 8.92
N PHE A 280 -8.37 5.83 8.11
CA PHE A 280 -9.52 5.02 7.72
C PHE A 280 -9.77 5.14 6.22
N LEU A 281 -9.70 4.03 5.47
CA LEU A 281 -10.22 4.02 4.09
C LEU A 281 -10.82 2.69 3.62
N LEU A 282 -12.13 2.75 3.35
CA LEU A 282 -12.90 2.10 2.28
C LEU A 282 -13.20 0.58 2.22
N VAL A 283 -14.51 0.34 2.07
CA VAL A 283 -15.28 -0.91 1.98
C VAL A 283 -15.44 -1.37 0.54
N HIS A 284 -15.22 -2.67 0.31
CA HIS A 284 -15.66 -3.37 -0.89
C HIS A 284 -17.10 -3.91 -0.70
N GLU A 285 -17.96 -3.74 -1.71
CA GLU A 285 -19.29 -4.35 -1.71
C GLU A 285 -19.32 -5.59 -2.60
N LYS A 286 -19.92 -6.67 -2.05
CA LYS A 286 -20.07 -8.00 -2.66
C LYS A 286 -20.71 -7.91 -4.04
N ASN A 287 -19.91 -8.15 -5.07
CA ASN A 287 -20.15 -9.18 -6.08
C ASN A 287 -19.10 -9.02 -7.18
N GLN A 288 -18.59 -10.18 -7.61
CA GLN A 288 -17.49 -10.37 -8.56
C GLN A 288 -16.11 -10.33 -7.91
N SER A 289 -15.50 -11.51 -7.89
CA SER A 289 -14.13 -11.86 -7.54
C SER A 289 -13.14 -10.71 -7.72
N VAL A 290 -12.61 -10.19 -6.60
CA VAL A 290 -11.52 -9.22 -6.58
C VAL A 290 -10.32 -9.89 -5.93
N VAL A 291 -9.28 -10.13 -6.73
CA VAL A 291 -7.92 -10.38 -6.28
C VAL A 291 -7.46 -9.12 -5.54
N PHE A 292 -6.94 -9.28 -4.32
CA PHE A 292 -6.24 -8.20 -3.63
C PHE A 292 -4.98 -7.82 -4.44
N ALA A 293 -5.14 -7.00 -5.47
CA ALA A 293 -4.03 -6.21 -5.98
C ALA A 293 -3.73 -5.21 -4.87
N SER A 294 -2.75 -5.55 -4.03
CA SER A 294 -2.14 -4.62 -3.09
C SER A 294 -1.53 -3.47 -3.90
N ALA A 295 -2.35 -2.49 -4.27
CA ALA A 295 -1.96 -1.25 -4.90
C ALA A 295 -1.32 -0.35 -3.84
N VAL A 296 -0.12 -0.74 -3.41
CA VAL A 296 0.86 0.17 -2.84
C VAL A 296 1.53 0.82 -4.05
N PHE A 297 0.93 1.88 -4.59
CA PHE A 297 1.67 2.78 -5.47
C PHE A 297 2.54 3.66 -4.56
N ALA A 298 3.86 3.52 -4.73
CA ALA A 298 4.83 4.52 -4.29
C ALA A 298 4.46 5.89 -4.90
N PRO A 299 4.77 7.01 -4.22
CA PRO A 299 4.55 8.33 -4.80
C PRO A 299 5.27 8.42 -6.14
N ALA A 300 4.58 8.95 -7.15
CA ALA A 300 5.24 9.41 -8.35
C ALA A 300 6.15 10.57 -7.93
N ASP A 301 7.42 10.27 -7.69
CA ASP A 301 8.45 11.29 -7.61
C ASP A 301 8.42 12.09 -8.91
N ILE A 302 8.05 13.36 -8.73
CA ILE A 302 8.55 14.53 -9.44
C ILE A 302 8.91 14.25 -10.90
N ALA A 303 7.95 14.53 -11.80
CA ALA A 303 8.27 14.69 -13.21
C ALA A 303 9.38 15.75 -13.36
N PRO A 304 10.38 15.51 -14.24
CA PRO A 304 11.50 16.42 -14.43
C PRO A 304 11.00 17.78 -14.91
N THR A 305 11.58 18.83 -14.33
CA THR A 305 11.48 20.22 -14.74
C THR A 305 11.47 20.34 -16.27
N ARG A 306 10.30 20.66 -16.84
CA ARG A 306 10.19 21.09 -18.23
C ARG A 306 10.74 22.51 -18.32
N TYR A 307 11.81 22.64 -19.09
CA TYR A 307 12.35 23.92 -19.54
C TYR A 307 11.25 24.82 -20.11
N GLU A 308 11.32 26.08 -19.71
CA GLU A 308 10.56 27.19 -20.25
C GLU A 308 10.68 27.26 -21.77
N THR A 309 9.58 27.53 -22.45
CA THR A 309 9.59 28.50 -23.54
C THR A 309 8.25 29.24 -23.52
N ARG A 310 8.35 30.53 -23.17
CA ARG A 310 7.29 31.53 -23.28
C ARG A 310 6.84 31.69 -24.72
N ALA A 311 5.54 31.82 -24.93
CA ALA A 311 4.98 32.78 -25.88
C ALA A 311 3.64 33.31 -25.33
N PRO A 312 3.42 34.64 -25.24
CA PRO A 312 2.20 35.27 -24.73
C PRO A 312 1.14 35.50 -25.86
N PRO A 313 -0.04 36.08 -25.56
CA PRO A 313 -1.32 35.70 -26.18
C PRO A 313 -1.68 36.46 -27.48
N ALA A 314 -2.74 35.94 -28.11
CA ALA A 314 -3.35 36.39 -29.37
C ALA A 314 -3.84 37.84 -29.40
N MET A 315 -3.81 38.49 -30.58
CA MET A 315 -4.91 39.28 -31.17
C MET A 315 -4.61 39.79 -32.60
N LEU A 316 -5.61 39.57 -33.47
CA LEU A 316 -6.15 40.34 -34.61
C LEU A 316 -5.27 41.17 -35.60
N LYS A 317 -5.57 40.87 -36.89
CA LYS A 317 -5.92 41.74 -38.04
C LYS A 317 -4.83 42.45 -38.88
N SER A 318 -5.00 42.17 -40.19
CA SER A 318 -5.10 43.10 -41.33
C SER A 318 -3.92 43.23 -42.31
N ASN A 319 -4.25 42.86 -43.55
CA ASN A 319 -4.02 43.51 -44.84
C ASN A 319 -2.62 43.92 -45.34
N HIS A 320 -2.45 43.52 -46.61
CA HIS A 320 -1.93 44.25 -47.78
C HIS A 320 -0.53 43.94 -48.32
N HIS A 321 -0.58 43.63 -49.63
CA HIS A 321 0.32 43.99 -50.73
C HIS A 321 1.64 43.23 -50.89
N HIS A 322 1.80 42.53 -52.02
CA HIS A 322 2.68 42.88 -53.17
C HIS A 322 4.16 42.75 -52.77
N GLU A 323 4.97 41.89 -53.37
CA GLU A 323 5.41 42.02 -54.77
C GLU A 323 6.09 40.74 -55.29
N ARG A 324 6.20 40.70 -56.61
CA ARG A 324 6.82 39.71 -57.49
C ARG A 324 8.35 39.60 -57.34
N GLN A 325 8.85 38.62 -58.11
CA GLN A 325 10.19 38.42 -58.70
C GLN A 325 10.93 37.29 -57.99
N SER A 326 11.39 36.24 -58.67
CA SER A 326 11.49 35.90 -60.09
C SER A 326 11.66 34.40 -60.24
#